data_AF-A0A2R6FBM6-F1
#
_entry.id   AF-A0A2R6FBM6-F1
#
_cell.length_a   1.000
_cell.length_b   1.000
_cell.length_c   1.000
_cell.angle_alpha   90.00
_cell.angle_beta   90.00
_cell.angle_gamma   90.00
#
_symmetry.space_group_name_H-M   'P 1'
#
loop_
_entity.id
_entity.type
_entity.pdbx_description
1 polymer ?
#
loop_
_entity_poly.entity_id
_entity_poly.type
_entity_poly.pdbx_seq_one_letter_code
_entity_poly.pdbx_strand_id
1 'polypeptide(L)'
;MLETLPPLFPVGGMPGGTELIVILLIAVLLFGANKIPKLARSTGQAMGEFQKGREQVEQELEEMKEGAEIDDEGNIVDEDGEILKTEAERESEGTIDSSESSS
;
A
#
# COMPACT_ATOMS: atom_id res chain seq x y z
N MET A 1 -23.75 21.90 55.78
CA MET A 1 -23.79 20.72 54.90
C MET A 1 -22.90 21.02 53.71
N LEU A 2 -21.87 20.22 53.45
CA LEU A 2 -21.03 20.37 52.25
C LEU A 2 -21.73 19.61 51.13
N GLU A 3 -22.27 20.34 50.15
CA GLU A 3 -22.79 19.74 48.92
C GLU A 3 -21.59 19.19 48.13
N THR A 4 -21.43 17.87 48.16
CA THR A 4 -20.36 17.20 47.42
C THR A 4 -20.77 17.21 45.95
N LEU A 5 -20.10 18.04 45.16
CA LEU A 5 -20.34 18.08 43.72
C LEU A 5 -19.93 16.72 43.13
N PRO A 6 -20.78 16.05 42.34
CA PRO A 6 -20.43 14.77 41.76
C PRO A 6 -19.17 14.93 40.88
N PRO A 7 -18.16 14.06 41.06
CA PRO A 7 -16.93 14.15 40.29
C PRO A 7 -17.23 13.96 38.80
N LEU A 8 -16.92 14.98 38.00
CA LEU A 8 -17.12 15.02 36.54
C LEU A 8 -16.21 14.05 35.75
N PHE A 9 -15.47 13.19 36.44
CA PHE A 9 -14.61 12.19 35.82
C PHE A 9 -14.84 10.83 36.49
N PRO A 10 -15.69 9.95 35.92
CA PRO A 10 -15.78 8.58 36.37
C PRO A 10 -14.43 7.91 36.13
N VAL A 11 -13.84 7.35 37.19
CA VAL A 11 -12.52 6.69 37.23
C VAL A 11 -12.58 5.29 36.58
N GLY A 12 -13.28 5.16 35.46
CA GLY A 12 -13.31 3.98 34.62
C GLY A 12 -12.63 4.33 33.30
N GLY A 13 -11.62 3.57 32.89
CA GLY A 13 -10.66 3.91 31.82
C GLY A 13 -11.23 4.12 30.40
N MET A 14 -12.54 4.23 30.22
CA MET A 14 -13.14 4.73 28.99
C MET A 14 -13.79 6.09 29.23
N PRO A 15 -13.33 7.16 28.54
CA PRO A 15 -14.06 8.42 28.53
C PRO A 15 -15.47 8.16 28.02
N GLY A 16 -16.48 8.58 28.79
CA GLY A 16 -17.87 8.55 28.36
C GLY A 16 -18.11 9.45 27.15
N GLY A 17 -19.33 9.39 26.59
CA GLY A 17 -19.70 10.20 25.43
C GLY A 17 -19.51 11.71 25.67
N THR A 18 -19.71 12.17 26.90
CA THR A 18 -19.53 13.57 27.28
C THR A 18 -18.05 13.97 27.28
N GLU A 19 -17.16 13.14 27.81
CA GLU A 19 -15.71 13.39 27.81
C GLU A 19 -15.15 13.41 26.39
N LEU A 20 -15.61 12.53 25.50
CA LEU A 20 -15.23 12.57 24.09
C LEU A 20 -15.66 13.87 23.40
N ILE A 21 -16.84 14.40 23.71
CA ILE A 21 -17.30 15.69 23.17
C ILE A 21 -16.41 16.82 23.68
N VAL A 22 -16.00 16.82 24.95
CA VAL A 22 -15.10 17.84 25.51
C VAL A 22 -13.71 17.77 24.86
N ILE A 23 -13.15 16.57 24.70
CA ILE A 23 -11.86 16.39 24.01
C ILE A 23 -11.95 16.84 22.56
N LEU A 24 -13.03 16.48 21.85
CA LEU A 24 -13.27 16.91 20.48
C LEU A 24 -13.37 18.44 20.37
N LEU A 25 -14.05 19.08 21.32
CA LEU A 25 -14.16 20.54 21.38
C LEU A 25 -12.80 21.20 21.56
N ILE A 26 -11.96 20.68 22.48
CA ILE A 26 -10.59 21.18 22.68
C ILE A 26 -9.76 20.98 21.41
N ALA A 27 -9.82 19.81 20.77
CA ALA A 27 -9.12 19.55 19.52
C ALA A 27 -9.57 20.51 18.40
N VAL A 28 -10.87 20.80 18.31
CA VAL A 28 -11.43 21.78 17.37
C VAL A 28 -10.98 23.20 17.67
N LEU A 29 -10.79 23.59 18.93
CA LEU A 29 -10.25 24.90 19.28
C LEU A 29 -8.76 25.04 18.91
N LEU A 30 -7.97 23.98 19.12
CA LEU A 30 -6.54 23.96 18.79
C LEU A 30 -6.27 23.91 17.29
N PHE A 31 -6.98 23.04 16.57
CA PHE A 31 -6.74 22.77 15.15
C PHE A 31 -7.72 23.51 14.23
N GLY A 32 -8.87 23.96 14.73
CA GLY A 32 -9.95 24.58 13.97
C GLY A 32 -10.95 23.55 13.41
N ALA A 33 -12.24 23.91 13.41
CA ALA A 33 -13.35 23.05 12.95
C ALA A 33 -13.22 22.58 11.50
N ASN A 34 -12.47 23.34 10.68
CA ASN A 34 -12.27 23.03 9.26
C ASN A 34 -11.07 22.11 8.99
N LYS A 35 -10.13 21.93 9.93
CA LYS A 35 -8.91 21.16 9.66
C LYS A 35 -9.13 19.66 9.74
N ILE A 36 -9.76 19.17 10.82
CA ILE A 36 -10.04 17.73 10.97
C ILE A 36 -10.84 17.17 9.79
N PRO A 37 -11.95 17.78 9.32
CA PRO A 37 -12.70 17.28 8.17
C PRO A 37 -11.93 17.37 6.85
N LYS A 38 -11.11 18.42 6.68
CA LYS A 38 -10.31 18.60 5.46
C LYS A 38 -9.22 17.53 5.36
N LEU A 39 -8.54 17.24 6.47
CA LEU A 39 -7.54 16.18 6.55
C LEU A 39 -8.19 14.80 6.32
N ALA A 40 -9.33 14.54 6.96
CA ALA A 40 -10.07 13.29 6.76
C ALA A 40 -10.46 13.07 5.28
N ARG A 41 -10.92 14.13 4.58
CA ARG A 41 -11.24 14.06 3.15
C ARG A 41 -10.01 13.78 2.29
N SER A 42 -8.91 14.52 2.46
CA SER A 42 -7.71 14.32 1.64
C SER A 42 -7.06 12.96 1.88
N THR A 43 -6.96 12.55 3.15
CA THR A 43 -6.43 11.23 3.51
C THR A 43 -7.36 10.12 3.01
N GLY A 44 -8.68 10.30 3.13
CA GLY A 44 -9.66 9.34 2.63
C GLY A 44 -9.60 9.17 1.11
N GLN A 45 -9.42 10.26 0.37
CA GLN A 45 -9.24 10.21 -1.09
C GLN A 45 -7.94 9.48 -1.45
N ALA A 46 -6.81 9.85 -0.82
CA ALA A 46 -5.53 9.20 -1.07
C ALA A 46 -5.57 7.70 -0.74
N MET A 47 -6.18 7.32 0.39
CA MET A 47 -6.35 5.92 0.78
C MET A 47 -7.25 5.17 -0.22
N GLY A 48 -8.31 5.81 -0.71
CA GLY A 48 -9.23 5.21 -1.69
C GLY A 48 -8.58 5.00 -3.06
N GLU A 49 -7.80 5.97 -3.56
CA GLU A 49 -7.04 5.83 -4.80
C GLU A 49 -5.93 4.78 -4.64
N PHE A 50 -5.27 4.74 -3.50
CA PHE A 50 -4.26 3.71 -3.19
C PHE A 50 -4.86 2.30 -3.16
N GLN A 51 -6.03 2.11 -2.53
CA GLN A 51 -6.69 0.82 -2.50
C GLN A 51 -7.08 0.33 -3.90
N LYS A 52 -7.61 1.23 -4.75
CA LYS A 52 -7.93 0.92 -6.15
C LYS A 52 -6.69 0.56 -6.97
N GLY A 53 -5.61 1.32 -6.82
CA GLY A 53 -4.35 1.02 -7.50
C GLY A 53 -3.77 -0.33 -7.07
N ARG A 54 -3.87 -0.68 -5.77
CA ARG A 54 -3.46 -2.00 -5.28
C ARG A 54 -4.28 -3.13 -5.88
N GLU A 55 -5.60 -2.97 -5.96
CA GLU A 55 -6.51 -3.96 -6.54
C GLU A 55 -6.24 -4.17 -8.04
N GLN A 56 -5.98 -3.09 -8.78
CA GLN A 56 -5.56 -3.19 -10.19
C GLN A 56 -4.24 -3.94 -10.37
N VAL A 57 -3.23 -3.62 -9.55
CA VAL A 57 -1.93 -4.32 -9.59
C VAL A 57 -2.08 -5.80 -9.22
N GLU A 58 -2.92 -6.12 -8.24
CA GLU A 58 -3.19 -7.52 -7.86
C GLU A 58 -3.89 -8.28 -8.99
N GLN A 59 -4.85 -7.65 -9.67
CA GLN A 59 -5.54 -8.22 -10.81
C GLN A 59 -4.63 -8.40 -12.03
N GLU A 60 -3.79 -7.42 -12.35
CA GLU A 60 -2.76 -7.53 -13.40
C GLU A 60 -1.75 -8.64 -13.08
N LEU A 61 -1.33 -8.77 -11.81
CA LEU A 61 -0.44 -9.84 -11.36
C LEU A 61 -1.11 -11.21 -11.45
N GLU A 62 -2.40 -11.32 -11.15
CA GLU A 62 -3.16 -12.56 -11.25
C GLU A 62 -3.33 -12.97 -12.72
N GLU A 63 -3.66 -12.03 -13.62
CA GLU A 63 -3.69 -12.27 -15.07
C GLU A 63 -2.33 -12.70 -15.64
N MET A 64 -1.24 -12.05 -15.20
CA MET A 64 0.13 -12.46 -15.57
C MET A 64 0.48 -13.86 -15.05
N LYS A 65 -0.09 -14.27 -13.93
CA LYS A 65 0.17 -15.57 -13.29
C LYS A 65 -0.70 -16.68 -13.84
N GLU A 66 -1.89 -16.35 -14.35
CA GLU A 66 -2.75 -17.27 -15.08
C GLU A 66 -2.19 -17.54 -16.49
N GLY A 67 -1.44 -16.60 -17.07
CA GLY A 67 -0.71 -16.77 -18.33
C GLY A 67 0.74 -17.28 -18.22
N ALA A 68 1.26 -17.46 -17.00
CA ALA A 68 2.63 -17.92 -16.76
C ALA A 68 2.63 -19.07 -15.75
N GLU A 69 2.64 -20.30 -16.24
CA GLU A 69 2.75 -21.50 -15.41
C GLU A 69 4.22 -21.78 -15.07
N ILE A 70 4.49 -22.38 -13.91
CA ILE A 70 5.82 -22.90 -13.59
C ILE A 70 5.77 -24.40 -13.87
N ASP A 71 6.58 -24.86 -14.83
CA ASP A 71 6.67 -26.27 -15.18
C ASP A 71 7.32 -27.11 -14.04
N ASP A 72 7.23 -28.44 -14.13
CA ASP A 72 7.83 -29.36 -13.15
C ASP A 72 9.36 -29.23 -13.02
N GLU A 73 10.00 -28.50 -13.95
CA GLU A 73 11.43 -28.25 -14.03
C GLU A 73 11.83 -26.88 -13.44
N GLY A 74 10.85 -26.07 -13.04
CA GLY A 74 11.05 -24.77 -12.41
C GLY A 74 11.21 -23.60 -13.39
N ASN A 75 10.86 -23.78 -14.66
CA ASN A 75 10.88 -22.73 -15.68
C ASN A 75 9.53 -22.00 -15.73
N ILE A 76 9.58 -20.70 -16.04
CA ILE A 76 8.39 -19.89 -16.32
C ILE A 76 8.00 -20.16 -17.78
N VAL A 77 6.84 -20.76 -18.02
CA VAL A 77 6.30 -21.09 -19.35
C VAL A 77 5.00 -20.34 -19.61
N ASP A 78 4.73 -19.97 -20.86
CA ASP A 78 3.43 -19.39 -21.24
C ASP A 78 2.32 -20.45 -21.37
N GLU A 79 1.08 -20.02 -21.64
CA GLU A 79 -0.09 -20.92 -21.88
C GLU A 79 0.15 -21.96 -22.99
N ASP A 80 1.10 -21.72 -23.90
CA ASP A 80 1.45 -22.60 -25.01
C ASP A 80 2.56 -23.60 -24.63
N GLY A 81 3.14 -23.47 -23.44
CA GLY A 81 4.25 -24.27 -22.92
C GLY A 81 5.63 -23.81 -23.38
N GLU A 82 5.75 -22.60 -23.95
CA GLU A 82 7.05 -22.02 -24.34
C GLU A 82 7.71 -21.34 -23.14
N ILE A 83 9.01 -21.61 -22.94
CA ILE A 83 9.77 -21.02 -21.84
C ILE A 83 9.96 -19.52 -22.08
N LEU A 84 9.34 -18.71 -21.22
CA LEU A 84 9.53 -17.26 -21.16
C LEU A 84 10.92 -16.96 -20.60
N LYS A 85 11.95 -17.10 -21.43
CA LYS A 85 13.30 -16.64 -21.12
C LYS A 85 13.27 -15.11 -21.06
N THR A 86 13.21 -14.57 -19.84
CA THR A 86 13.52 -13.15 -19.60
C THR A 86 14.85 -12.83 -20.28
N GLU A 87 14.86 -11.82 -21.15
CA GLU A 87 15.95 -11.45 -22.06
C GLU A 87 17.27 -11.01 -21.38
N ALA A 88 17.46 -11.29 -20.09
CA ALA A 88 18.64 -10.93 -19.32
C ALA A 88 19.93 -11.71 -19.69
N GLU A 89 19.90 -12.63 -20.65
CA GLU A 89 21.10 -13.41 -21.09
C GLU A 89 21.57 -13.17 -22.53
N ARG A 90 21.06 -12.16 -23.26
CA ARG A 90 21.53 -11.88 -24.65
C ARG A 90 22.65 -10.82 -24.78
N GLU A 91 23.52 -10.67 -23.79
CA GLU A 91 24.75 -9.85 -23.93
C GLU A 91 26.06 -10.58 -23.60
N SER A 92 26.15 -11.92 -23.73
CA SER A 92 27.45 -12.62 -23.64
C SER A 92 27.89 -13.39 -24.90
N GLU A 93 27.06 -13.49 -25.92
CA GLU A 93 27.46 -14.12 -27.19
C GLU A 93 27.45 -13.11 -28.33
N GLY A 94 28.62 -12.54 -28.62
CA GLY A 94 28.84 -11.84 -29.88
C GLY A 94 29.72 -10.62 -29.74
N THR A 95 31.03 -10.84 -29.87
CA THR A 95 32.04 -9.96 -30.50
C THR A 95 33.34 -10.13 -29.73
N ILE A 96 34.28 -10.91 -30.28
CA ILE A 96 35.67 -10.53 -30.60
C ILE A 96 36.22 -11.74 -31.36
N ASP A 97 35.85 -11.86 -32.63
CA ASP A 97 36.71 -12.47 -33.64
C ASP A 97 36.98 -11.39 -34.67
N SER A 98 38.17 -10.79 -34.60
CA SER A 98 38.89 -10.08 -35.69
C SER A 98 39.96 -9.14 -35.15
N SER A 99 41.13 -9.70 -34.82
CA SER A 99 42.49 -9.09 -34.91
C SER A 99 43.41 -10.08 -34.17
N GLU A 100 44.48 -10.64 -34.70
CA GLU A 100 45.44 -10.18 -35.71
C GLU A 100 46.02 -11.43 -36.40
N SER A 101 45.93 -11.47 -37.73
CA SER A 101 46.84 -12.26 -38.56
C SER A 101 47.35 -11.34 -39.65
N SER A 102 48.68 -11.23 -39.75
CA SER A 102 49.49 -10.50 -40.74
C SER A 102 49.83 -9.05 -40.41
N SER A 103 50.93 -8.84 -39.69
CA SER A 103 52.23 -8.39 -40.25
C SER A 103 53.33 -8.40 -39.20
#